data_AF-A0A4Y2ANM5-F1
#
_entry.id   AF-A0A4Y2ANM5-F1
#
_cell.length_a   1.000
_cell.length_b   1.000
_cell.length_c   1.000
_cell.angle_alpha   90.00
_cell.angle_beta   90.00
_cell.angle_gamma   90.00
#
_symmetry.space_group_name_H-M   'P 1'
#
loop_
_entity.id
_entity.type
_entity.pdbx_description
1 polymer ?
#
loop_
_entity_poly.entity_id
_entity_poly.type
_entity_poly.pdbx_seq_one_letter_code
_entity_poly.pdbx_strand_id
1 'polypeptide(L)'
;MWTEVHKLCSLIDPVVLTKAEATEILAREGQRPGTYVLYEDVEKERICLSFRTTEGEVVHYSIVKLNDLFYFNDFPFPYLESIVLYYKKYKFKDTRLTQQAVLSPYIKSQRSKRISGYLKLDTVRESERDSHV
;
A
#
# COMPACT_ATOMS: atom_id res chain seq x y z
N MET A 1 -22.93 -18.70 -8.51
CA MET A 1 -21.97 -18.78 -7.39
C MET A 1 -20.62 -18.17 -7.83
N TRP A 2 -20.64 -16.89 -8.25
CA TRP A 2 -19.47 -16.18 -8.84
C TRP A 2 -19.32 -14.73 -8.34
N THR A 3 -20.07 -14.35 -7.29
CA THR A 3 -20.15 -12.96 -6.81
C THR A 3 -19.13 -12.61 -5.72
N GLU A 4 -18.43 -13.61 -5.15
CA GLU A 4 -17.46 -13.38 -4.06
C GLU A 4 -16.04 -13.03 -4.56
N VAL A 5 -15.69 -13.38 -5.79
CA VAL A 5 -14.33 -13.15 -6.31
C VAL A 5 -14.11 -11.69 -6.69
N HIS A 6 -15.14 -10.97 -7.12
CA HIS A 6 -15.05 -9.55 -7.47
C HIS A 6 -14.96 -8.60 -6.25
N LYS A 7 -15.26 -9.07 -5.03
CA LYS A 7 -15.09 -8.27 -3.80
C LYS A 7 -13.66 -8.25 -3.27
N LEU A 8 -12.80 -9.17 -3.73
CA LEU A 8 -11.39 -9.22 -3.33
C LEU A 8 -10.50 -8.25 -4.14
N CYS A 9 -11.01 -7.73 -5.26
CA CYS A 9 -10.35 -6.70 -6.07
C CYS A 9 -10.80 -5.27 -5.70
N SER A 10 -11.01 -4.98 -4.41
CA SER A 10 -10.77 -3.60 -3.98
C SER A 10 -9.27 -3.39 -4.12
N LEU A 11 -8.84 -2.83 -5.26
CA LEU A 11 -7.48 -2.29 -5.45
C LEU A 11 -7.09 -1.62 -4.13
N ILE A 12 -6.02 -2.10 -3.50
CA ILE A 12 -5.53 -1.45 -2.28
C ILE A 12 -4.86 -0.17 -2.79
N ASP A 13 -5.68 0.84 -3.03
CA ASP A 13 -5.19 2.17 -3.39
C ASP A 13 -4.54 2.76 -2.14
N PRO A 14 -3.24 3.09 -2.18
CA PRO A 14 -2.62 3.89 -1.15
C PRO A 14 -3.43 5.16 -0.91
N VAL A 15 -3.74 5.43 0.35
CA VAL A 15 -4.37 6.69 0.74
C VAL A 15 -3.30 7.77 0.81
N VAL A 16 -3.62 9.02 0.49
CA VAL A 16 -2.67 10.11 0.61
C VAL A 16 -2.60 10.54 2.08
N LEU A 17 -1.42 10.43 2.69
CA LEU A 17 -1.20 10.76 4.10
C LEU A 17 0.23 11.29 4.30
N THR A 18 0.43 12.11 5.33
CA THR A 18 1.76 12.35 5.90
C THR A 18 2.19 11.16 6.76
N LYS A 19 3.50 11.02 6.98
CA LYS A 19 4.03 10.05 7.96
C LYS A 19 3.41 10.27 9.35
N ALA A 20 3.25 11.52 9.78
CA ALA A 20 2.70 11.87 11.08
C ALA A 20 1.25 11.41 11.25
N GLU A 21 0.40 11.64 10.23
CA GLU A 21 -0.99 11.16 10.23
C GLU A 21 -1.06 9.63 10.30
N ALA A 22 -0.23 8.94 9.52
CA ALA A 22 -0.14 7.49 9.57
C ALA A 22 0.29 6.98 10.95
N THR A 23 1.23 7.65 11.62
CA THR A 23 1.61 7.35 13.00
C THR A 23 0.43 7.54 13.94
N GLU A 24 -0.28 8.67 13.87
CA GLU A 24 -1.42 8.96 14.75
C GLU A 24 -2.51 7.90 14.61
N ILE A 25 -2.88 7.53 13.38
CA ILE A 25 -3.91 6.52 13.09
C ILE A 25 -3.58 5.17 13.75
N LEU A 26 -2.32 4.75 13.67
CA LEU A 26 -1.85 3.47 14.20
C LEU A 26 -1.58 3.49 15.71
N ALA A 27 -1.26 4.65 16.25
CA ALA A 27 -1.02 4.85 17.68
C ALA A 27 -2.31 4.94 18.51
N ARG A 28 -3.48 5.14 17.87
CA ARG A 28 -4.79 5.19 18.55
C ARG A 28 -5.00 4.01 19.49
N GLU A 29 -5.60 4.31 20.64
CA GLU A 29 -6.03 3.28 21.59
C GLU A 29 -7.00 2.31 20.92
N GLY A 30 -6.84 1.02 21.23
CA GLY A 30 -7.63 -0.06 20.62
C GLY A 30 -7.05 -0.64 19.33
N GLN A 31 -6.02 -0.04 18.72
CA GLN A 31 -5.32 -0.67 17.59
C GLN A 31 -4.51 -1.87 18.05
N ARG A 32 -4.73 -3.03 17.44
CA ARG A 32 -4.00 -4.27 17.76
C ARG A 32 -2.65 -4.32 17.03
N PRO A 33 -1.65 -5.04 17.57
CA PRO A 33 -0.45 -5.38 16.82
C PRO A 33 -0.76 -5.96 15.43
N GLY A 34 0.06 -5.60 14.45
CA GLY A 34 -0.12 -5.96 13.06
C GLY A 34 -1.12 -5.11 12.28
N THR A 35 -1.82 -4.18 12.93
CA THR A 35 -2.69 -3.23 12.22
C THR A 35 -1.81 -2.35 11.33
N TYR A 36 -2.18 -2.21 10.05
CA TYR A 36 -1.34 -1.57 9.04
C TYR A 36 -2.07 -0.51 8.22
N VAL A 37 -1.29 0.38 7.61
CA VAL A 37 -1.77 1.35 6.63
C VAL A 37 -0.79 1.40 5.45
N LEU A 38 -1.33 1.34 4.24
CA LEU A 38 -0.62 1.58 2.99
C LEU A 38 -1.00 2.98 2.51
N TYR A 39 -0.01 3.85 2.30
CA TYR A 39 -0.26 5.25 1.96
C TYR A 39 0.83 5.83 1.06
N GLU A 40 0.46 6.87 0.31
CA GLU A 40 1.38 7.76 -0.38
C GLU A 40 1.78 8.88 0.56
N ASP A 41 3.07 8.94 0.88
CA ASP A 41 3.69 9.96 1.73
C ASP A 41 3.83 11.26 0.95
N VAL A 42 2.98 12.25 1.24
CA VAL A 42 2.94 13.53 0.50
C VAL A 42 4.24 14.33 0.60
N GLU A 43 4.98 14.18 1.69
CA GLU A 43 6.20 14.95 1.91
C GLU A 43 7.38 14.39 1.11
N LYS A 44 7.35 13.09 0.82
CA LYS A 44 8.48 12.36 0.24
C LYS A 44 8.16 11.68 -1.09
N GLU A 45 6.94 11.90 -1.60
CA GLU A 45 6.42 11.35 -2.86
C GLU A 45 6.72 9.86 -3.04
N ARG A 46 6.45 9.06 -2.00
CA ARG A 46 6.76 7.62 -1.96
C ARG A 46 5.63 6.83 -1.35
N ILE A 47 5.52 5.57 -1.76
CA ILE A 47 4.59 4.63 -1.16
C ILE A 47 5.21 4.11 0.13
N CYS A 48 4.43 4.09 1.21
CA CYS A 48 4.84 3.62 2.52
C CYS A 48 3.86 2.57 3.04
N LEU A 49 4.41 1.52 3.64
CA LEU A 49 3.68 0.58 4.48
C LEU A 49 4.10 0.84 5.93
N SER A 50 3.13 1.16 6.77
CA SER A 50 3.35 1.32 8.21
C SER A 50 2.46 0.41 9.00
N PHE A 51 2.95 -0.08 10.13
CA PHE A 51 2.19 -1.00 10.99
C PHE A 51 2.61 -0.86 12.46
N ARG A 52 1.69 -1.25 13.34
CA ARG A 52 1.95 -1.33 14.78
C ARG A 52 2.62 -2.65 15.12
N THR A 53 3.77 -2.62 15.76
CA THR A 53 4.52 -3.83 16.17
C THR A 53 3.89 -4.49 17.38
N THR A 54 4.34 -5.71 17.70
CA THR A 54 3.99 -6.41 18.95
C THR A 54 4.46 -5.67 20.20
N GLU A 55 5.52 -4.87 20.10
CA GLU A 55 6.03 -4.02 21.18
C GLU A 55 5.23 -2.72 21.34
N GLY A 56 4.25 -2.49 20.46
CA GLY A 56 3.38 -1.32 20.50
C GLY A 56 3.92 -0.11 19.74
N GLU A 57 5.12 -0.21 19.17
CA GLU A 57 5.73 0.85 18.35
C GLU A 57 5.06 0.94 16.98
N VAL A 58 5.12 2.11 16.34
CA VAL A 58 4.72 2.28 14.95
C VAL A 58 5.97 2.38 14.08
N VAL A 59 6.09 1.46 13.12
CA VAL A 59 7.21 1.42 12.18
C VAL A 59 6.74 1.77 10.78
N HIS A 60 7.64 2.40 10.02
CA HIS A 60 7.36 2.92 8.68
C HIS A 60 8.41 2.41 7.69
N TYR A 61 7.96 1.86 6.57
CA TYR A 61 8.81 1.29 5.54
C TYR A 61 8.41 1.82 4.17
N SER A 62 9.40 2.30 3.41
CA SER A 62 9.19 2.72 2.03
C SER A 62 9.10 1.51 1.11
N ILE A 63 8.20 1.63 0.14
CA ILE A 63 8.10 0.73 -1.00
C ILE A 63 8.60 1.48 -2.23
N VAL A 64 9.53 0.87 -2.95
CA VAL A 64 10.15 1.46 -4.15
C VAL A 64 9.62 0.74 -5.39
N LYS A 65 9.12 1.48 -6.39
CA LYS A 65 8.78 0.90 -7.69
C LYS A 65 10.00 0.95 -8.61
N LEU A 66 10.43 -0.19 -9.11
CA LEU A 66 11.55 -0.32 -10.06
C LEU A 66 11.26 -1.46 -11.04
N ASN A 67 11.40 -1.22 -12.34
CA ASN A 67 11.16 -2.22 -13.39
C ASN A 67 9.82 -2.97 -13.21
N ASP A 68 8.75 -2.22 -12.95
CA ASP A 68 7.39 -2.73 -12.72
C ASP A 68 7.20 -3.67 -11.53
N LEU A 69 8.20 -3.76 -10.65
CA LEU A 69 8.13 -4.46 -9.39
C LEU A 69 8.11 -3.48 -8.22
N PHE A 70 7.41 -3.87 -7.15
CA PHE A 70 7.38 -3.16 -5.88
C PHE A 70 8.35 -3.82 -4.91
N TYR A 71 9.39 -3.10 -4.52
CA TYR A 71 10.40 -3.57 -3.59
C TYR A 71 10.02 -3.15 -2.17
N PHE A 72 9.93 -4.13 -1.27
CA PHE A 72 9.76 -3.92 0.15
C PHE A 72 10.84 -4.69 0.90
N ASN A 73 11.69 -3.96 1.65
CA ASN A 73 12.82 -4.54 2.37
C ASN A 73 13.69 -5.44 1.46
N ASP A 74 14.09 -4.89 0.32
CA ASP A 74 14.89 -5.53 -0.75
C ASP A 74 14.26 -6.76 -1.43
N PHE A 75 13.04 -7.14 -1.05
CA PHE A 75 12.31 -8.23 -1.69
C PHE A 75 11.35 -7.70 -2.75
N PRO A 76 11.39 -8.23 -4.00
CA PRO A 76 10.51 -7.79 -5.07
C PRO A 76 9.13 -8.43 -4.98
N PHE A 77 8.10 -7.63 -5.26
CA PHE A 77 6.71 -8.07 -5.35
C PHE A 77 6.07 -7.57 -6.65
N PRO A 78 5.24 -8.39 -7.31
CA PRO A 78 4.58 -7.98 -8.55
C PRO A 78 3.47 -6.93 -8.32
N TYR A 79 2.88 -6.89 -7.12
CA TYR A 79 1.79 -5.99 -6.76
C TYR A 79 1.94 -5.52 -5.31
N LEU A 80 1.37 -4.36 -4.96
CA LEU A 80 1.35 -3.86 -3.58
C LEU A 80 0.58 -4.79 -2.65
N GLU A 81 -0.52 -5.36 -3.14
CA GLU A 81 -1.34 -6.35 -2.45
C GLU A 81 -0.53 -7.57 -2.05
N SER A 82 0.40 -7.99 -2.90
CA SER A 82 1.26 -9.15 -2.66
C SER A 82 2.16 -8.94 -1.45
N ILE A 83 2.65 -7.72 -1.21
CA ILE A 83 3.42 -7.37 0.00
C ILE A 83 2.55 -7.64 1.23
N VAL A 84 1.33 -7.11 1.24
CA VAL A 84 0.40 -7.24 2.37
C VAL A 84 0.05 -8.71 2.60
N LEU A 85 -0.31 -9.45 1.56
CA LEU A 85 -0.67 -10.87 1.64
C LEU A 85 0.49 -11.72 2.18
N TYR A 86 1.71 -11.45 1.71
CA TYR A 86 2.90 -12.14 2.17
C TYR A 86 3.10 -11.94 3.68
N TYR A 87 3.08 -10.70 4.15
CA TYR A 87 3.32 -10.40 5.58
C TYR A 87 2.10 -10.61 6.49
N LYS A 88 0.93 -10.94 5.94
CA LYS A 88 -0.16 -11.57 6.71
C LYS A 88 0.18 -13.00 7.11
N LYS A 89 0.94 -13.72 6.27
CA LYS A 89 1.35 -15.11 6.51
C LYS A 89 2.69 -15.20 7.26
N TYR A 90 3.66 -14.39 6.87
CA TYR A 90 5.02 -14.39 7.42
C TYR A 90 5.26 -13.18 8.32
N LYS A 91 6.06 -13.36 9.38
CA LYS A 91 6.39 -12.27 10.30
C LYS A 91 7.40 -11.31 9.66
N PHE A 92 7.26 -10.03 9.96
CA PHE A 92 8.25 -9.01 9.71
C PHE A 92 8.48 -8.24 11.01
N LYS A 93 9.74 -8.16 11.47
CA LYS A 93 10.07 -7.68 12.84
C LYS A 93 9.17 -8.29 13.91
N ASP A 94 9.12 -9.63 13.93
CA ASP A 94 8.29 -10.44 14.83
C ASP A 94 6.77 -10.21 14.79
N THR A 95 6.29 -9.33 13.92
CA THR A 95 4.90 -8.93 13.78
C THR A 95 4.32 -9.43 12.46
N ARG A 96 3.14 -10.03 12.47
CA ARG A 96 2.38 -10.29 11.23
C ARG A 96 1.43 -9.15 10.96
N LEU A 97 1.20 -8.81 9.70
CA LEU A 97 0.11 -7.92 9.34
C LEU A 97 -1.22 -8.62 9.62
N THR A 98 -2.18 -7.90 10.16
CA THR A 98 -3.48 -8.45 10.55
C THR A 98 -4.59 -7.79 9.75
N GLN A 99 -4.86 -6.53 10.07
CA GLN A 99 -5.97 -5.76 9.53
C GLN A 99 -5.51 -4.38 9.06
N GLN A 100 -6.17 -3.85 8.03
CA GLN A 100 -5.94 -2.47 7.62
C GLN A 100 -6.58 -1.53 8.64
N ALA A 101 -5.91 -0.43 8.96
CA ALA A 101 -6.41 0.59 9.86
C ALA A 101 -7.70 1.21 9.31
N VAL A 102 -8.70 1.37 10.18
CA VAL A 102 -9.95 2.04 9.82
C VAL A 102 -9.68 3.54 9.75
N LEU A 103 -9.68 4.09 8.54
CA LEU A 103 -9.53 5.51 8.29
C LEU A 103 -10.85 6.24 8.50
N SER A 104 -10.79 7.44 9.10
CA SER A 104 -11.95 8.31 9.23
C SER A 104 -12.49 8.70 7.83
N PRO A 105 -13.80 8.95 7.69
CA PRO A 105 -14.41 9.29 6.39
C PRO A 105 -13.77 10.52 5.72
N TYR A 106 -13.29 11.47 6.53
CA TYR A 106 -12.66 12.71 6.05
C TYR A 106 -11.35 12.43 5.28
N ILE A 107 -10.56 11.48 5.78
CA ILE A 107 -9.28 11.05 5.18
C ILE A 107 -9.51 10.25 3.89
N LYS A 108 -10.58 9.44 3.82
CA LYS A 108 -10.92 8.66 2.62
C LYS A 108 -11.24 9.52 1.39
N SER A 109 -11.59 10.80 1.58
CA SER A 109 -11.92 11.71 0.47
C SER A 109 -10.68 12.15 -0.35
N GLN A 110 -9.48 12.05 0.23
CA GLN A 110 -8.21 12.36 -0.45
C GLN A 110 -7.65 11.13 -1.18
N ARG A 111 -8.52 10.46 -1.96
CA ARG A 111 -8.10 9.35 -2.82
C ARG A 111 -7.12 9.87 -3.87
N SER A 112 -5.94 9.28 -3.96
CA SER A 112 -4.87 9.76 -4.84
C SER A 112 -5.35 9.81 -6.30
N LYS A 113 -5.45 11.02 -6.87
CA LYS A 113 -5.69 11.21 -8.31
C LYS A 113 -4.47 10.79 -9.14
N ARG A 114 -3.30 10.57 -8.51
CA ARG A 114 -2.02 10.33 -9.20
C ARG A 114 -1.83 8.88 -9.64
N ILE A 115 -2.51 7.89 -9.05
CA ILE A 115 -2.44 6.49 -9.50
C ILE A 115 -3.09 6.32 -10.90
N SER A 116 -4.06 7.17 -11.25
CA SER A 116 -4.55 7.23 -12.63
C SER A 116 -3.48 7.67 -13.63
N GLY A 117 -2.44 8.40 -13.20
CA GLY A 117 -1.31 8.76 -14.04
C GLY A 117 -0.38 7.58 -14.29
N TYR A 118 -0.14 6.75 -13.27
CA TYR A 118 0.64 5.53 -13.41
C TYR A 118 -0.06 4.44 -14.23
N LEU A 119 -1.39 4.31 -14.13
CA LEU A 119 -2.17 3.41 -14.98
C LEU A 119 -2.31 3.90 -16.44
N LYS A 120 -2.12 5.21 -16.71
CA LYS A 120 -2.21 5.78 -18.07
C LYS A 120 -0.89 5.80 -18.83
N LEU A 121 0.25 5.81 -18.14
CA LEU A 121 1.57 5.86 -18.78
C LEU A 121 1.93 4.54 -19.48
N ASP A 122 1.36 3.41 -19.03
CA ASP A 122 1.61 2.11 -19.65
C ASP A 122 0.80 1.91 -20.95
N THR A 123 -0.33 2.59 -21.13
CA THR A 123 -1.13 2.47 -22.37
C THR A 123 -0.54 3.25 -23.55
N VAL A 124 0.26 4.29 -23.30
CA VAL A 124 0.83 5.11 -24.38
C VAL A 124 2.07 4.47 -25.00
N ARG A 125 2.81 3.65 -24.24
CA ARG A 125 4.07 3.05 -24.72
C ARG A 125 3.92 1.78 -25.56
N GLU A 126 2.76 1.13 -25.53
CA GLU A 126 2.49 -0.02 -26.41
C GLU A 126 1.99 0.39 -27.80
N SER A 127 1.47 1.61 -27.99
CA SER A 127 0.92 2.04 -29.29
C SER A 127 1.97 2.53 -30.31
N GLU A 128 3.24 2.69 -29.93
CA GLU A 128 4.29 3.20 -30.83
C GLU A 128 5.22 2.11 -31.40
N ARG A 129 5.03 0.83 -31.03
CA ARG A 129 5.90 -0.27 -31.50
C ARG A 129 5.35 -1.11 -32.65
N ASP A 130 4.12 -0.88 -33.10
CA ASP A 130 3.48 -1.67 -34.18
C ASP A 130 3.37 -0.95 -35.53
N SER A 131 4.07 0.16 -35.75
CA SER A 131 4.00 0.89 -37.02
C SER A 131 5.10 0.54 -38.04
N HIS A 132 6.00 -0.40 -37.76
CA HIS A 132 7.08 -0.80 -38.68
C HIS A 132 7.15 -2.31 -38.86
N VAL A 133 6.27 -2.83 -39.71
CA VAL A 133 6.57 -3.92 -40.66
C VAL A 133 5.89 -3.60 -41.99
#